data_AF-A0A381VFI1-F1
#
_entry.id   AF-A0A381VFI1-F1
#
_cell.length_a   1.000
_cell.length_b   1.000
_cell.length_c   1.000
_cell.angle_alpha   90.00
_cell.angle_beta   90.00
_cell.angle_gamma   90.00
#
_symmetry.space_group_name_H-M   'P 1'
#
loop_
_entity.id
_entity.type
_entity.pdbx_description
1 polymer ?
#
loop_
_entity_poly.entity_id
_entity_poly.type
_entity_poly.pdbx_seq_one_letter_code
_entity_poly.pdbx_strand_id
1 'polypeptide(L)'
;MTHRGPDDEGIWSDEIAMLGSRRLSIIDLGGGKQPMEDVSGRYVITFNGAIYNFPELRRELEQQGASFRTRSDTEVILESYKLFGENCVSKLNGMFAFAIWDKQNQTLYAARDRLGVKPFYFFHEASTLAFASEIKSLLAMPNLKRKVDWNSLAYFFTYNYIPAPQSIF
;
A
#
# COMPACT_ATOMS: atom_id res chain seq x y z
N MET A 1 14.58 2.30 -2.57
CA MET A 1 14.07 0.96 -2.19
C MET A 1 14.30 -0.12 -3.26
N THR A 2 15.25 0.05 -4.19
CA THR A 2 15.44 -0.84 -5.36
C THR A 2 15.57 -2.32 -5.02
N HIS A 3 16.25 -2.68 -3.94
CA HIS A 3 16.39 -4.08 -3.49
C HIS A 3 15.05 -4.82 -3.19
N ARG A 4 13.94 -4.11 -2.97
CA ARG A 4 12.62 -4.74 -2.74
C ARG A 4 11.86 -5.04 -4.03
N GLY A 5 12.28 -4.47 -5.15
CA GLY A 5 11.57 -4.50 -6.42
C GLY A 5 12.46 -3.94 -7.53
N PRO A 6 13.38 -4.75 -8.05
CA PRO A 6 14.34 -4.32 -9.06
C PRO A 6 13.76 -4.31 -10.48
N ASP A 7 12.59 -4.94 -10.70
CA ASP A 7 12.08 -5.21 -12.05
C ASP A 7 11.37 -4.01 -12.67
N ASP A 8 10.70 -3.20 -11.86
CA ASP A 8 10.01 -1.99 -12.35
C ASP A 8 9.99 -0.88 -11.30
N GLU A 9 9.86 0.35 -11.77
CA GLU A 9 9.69 1.55 -10.96
C GLU A 9 8.57 2.42 -11.52
N GLY A 10 7.83 3.07 -10.63
CA GLY A 10 6.82 4.02 -11.04
C GLY A 10 6.60 5.10 -9.99
N ILE A 11 6.28 6.29 -10.49
CA ILE A 11 5.89 7.44 -9.69
C ILE A 11 4.64 8.01 -10.34
N TRP A 12 3.65 8.28 -9.51
CA TRP A 12 2.46 9.04 -9.88
C TRP A 12 2.39 10.25 -8.95
N SER A 13 1.99 11.40 -9.48
CA SER A 13 1.80 12.62 -8.69
C SER A 13 0.74 13.53 -9.30
N ASP A 14 0.00 14.21 -8.44
CA ASP A 14 -0.81 15.39 -8.78
C ASP A 14 -0.37 16.61 -7.95
N GLU A 15 -1.20 17.64 -7.86
CA GLU A 15 -0.90 18.87 -7.11
C GLU A 15 -0.75 18.65 -5.59
N ILE A 16 -1.29 17.56 -5.04
CA ILE A 16 -1.46 17.36 -3.59
C ILE A 16 -0.78 16.08 -3.10
N ALA A 17 -0.73 15.04 -3.93
CA ALA A 17 -0.27 13.72 -3.54
C ALA A 17 0.78 13.17 -4.51
N MET A 18 1.65 12.31 -3.97
CA MET A 18 2.61 11.53 -4.73
C MET A 18 2.61 10.09 -4.22
N LEU A 19 2.51 9.13 -5.13
CA LEU A 19 2.63 7.71 -4.86
C LEU A 19 3.82 7.15 -5.63
N GLY A 20 4.57 6.26 -5.00
CA GLY A 20 5.70 5.57 -5.62
C GLY A 20 5.60 4.06 -5.46
N SER A 21 6.18 3.34 -6.41
CA SER A 21 6.32 1.89 -6.34
C SER A 21 7.68 1.42 -6.84
N ARG A 22 8.14 0.31 -6.25
CA ARG A 22 9.25 -0.53 -6.72
C ARG A 22 8.71 -1.94 -6.77
N ARG A 23 8.73 -2.55 -7.95
CA ARG A 23 8.03 -3.80 -8.20
C ARG A 23 9.00 -4.97 -8.33
N LEU A 24 8.70 -6.05 -7.62
CA LEU A 24 9.18 -7.39 -7.93
C LEU A 24 8.05 -8.10 -8.65
N SER A 25 8.25 -8.44 -9.91
CA SER A 25 7.21 -8.93 -10.81
C SER A 25 6.97 -10.41 -10.58
N ILE A 26 5.98 -10.76 -9.74
CA ILE A 26 5.61 -12.15 -9.44
C ILE A 26 4.32 -12.55 -10.18
N ILE A 27 3.27 -11.74 -10.09
CA ILE A 27 1.96 -11.97 -10.71
C ILE A 27 1.76 -10.95 -11.83
N ASP A 28 1.35 -11.42 -13.02
CA ASP A 28 1.14 -10.61 -14.22
C ASP A 28 2.35 -9.73 -14.58
N LEU A 29 3.38 -10.37 -15.17
CA LEU A 29 4.68 -9.75 -15.45
C LEU A 29 4.57 -8.46 -16.26
N GLY A 30 3.57 -8.31 -17.13
CA GLY A 30 3.40 -7.16 -18.02
C GLY A 30 2.32 -6.16 -17.62
N GLY A 31 1.21 -6.59 -17.01
CA GLY A 31 0.05 -5.75 -16.73
C GLY A 31 0.04 -5.07 -15.37
N GLY A 32 0.86 -5.50 -14.42
CA GLY A 32 0.83 -5.04 -13.04
C GLY A 32 1.67 -3.78 -12.73
N LYS A 33 1.82 -2.84 -13.67
CA LYS A 33 2.58 -1.60 -13.42
C LYS A 33 1.93 -0.77 -12.32
N GLN A 34 2.76 -0.15 -11.49
CA GLN A 34 2.32 0.63 -10.34
C GLN A 34 3.13 1.93 -10.19
N PRO A 35 2.55 3.02 -9.64
CA PRO A 35 1.16 3.14 -9.20
C PRO A 35 0.14 2.94 -10.32
N MET A 36 -0.97 2.27 -10.01
CA MET A 36 -2.00 1.90 -10.99
C MET A 36 -3.19 2.84 -10.84
N GLU A 37 -3.58 3.52 -11.92
CA GLU A 37 -4.84 4.28 -11.97
C GLU A 37 -5.99 3.34 -12.37
N ASP A 38 -7.22 3.60 -11.93
CA ASP A 38 -8.41 2.88 -12.40
C ASP A 38 -8.81 3.33 -13.81
N VAL A 39 -9.84 2.69 -14.40
CA VAL A 39 -10.33 3.03 -15.75
C VAL A 39 -10.85 4.47 -15.83
N SER A 40 -11.50 4.96 -14.77
CA SER A 40 -12.01 6.34 -14.72
C SER A 40 -10.90 7.38 -14.47
N GLY A 41 -9.72 6.94 -14.03
CA GLY A 41 -8.62 7.81 -13.63
C GLY A 41 -8.91 8.59 -12.35
N ARG A 42 -9.86 8.15 -11.51
CA ARG A 42 -10.17 8.77 -10.21
C ARG A 42 -9.31 8.19 -9.09
N TYR A 43 -9.09 6.88 -9.09
CA TYR A 43 -8.39 6.18 -8.02
C TYR A 43 -7.00 5.76 -8.46
N VAL A 44 -6.02 5.91 -7.57
CA VAL A 44 -4.63 5.53 -7.83
C VAL A 44 -4.11 4.66 -6.68
N ILE A 45 -3.57 3.48 -6.99
CA ILE A 45 -3.08 2.53 -5.97
C ILE A 45 -1.59 2.25 -6.08
N THR A 46 -0.93 2.17 -4.94
CA THR A 46 0.36 1.48 -4.77
C THR A 46 0.18 0.32 -3.80
N PHE A 47 0.82 -0.82 -4.09
CA PHE A 47 0.57 -2.09 -3.43
C PHE A 47 1.86 -2.92 -3.33
N ASN A 48 2.12 -3.41 -2.12
CA ASN A 48 3.16 -4.39 -1.82
C ASN A 48 2.49 -5.60 -1.17
N GLY A 49 2.51 -6.74 -1.85
CA GLY A 49 1.79 -7.91 -1.37
C GLY A 49 1.51 -8.96 -2.43
N ALA A 50 0.61 -9.86 -2.08
CA ALA A 50 -0.09 -10.75 -2.98
C ALA A 50 -1.49 -11.02 -2.41
N ILE A 51 -2.53 -10.88 -3.22
CA ILE A 51 -3.89 -11.29 -2.86
C ILE A 51 -4.11 -12.71 -3.39
N TYR A 52 -4.27 -13.68 -2.49
CA TYR A 52 -4.35 -15.11 -2.85
C TYR A 52 -5.69 -15.49 -3.45
N ASN A 53 -6.78 -14.88 -2.97
CA ASN A 53 -8.13 -15.12 -3.48
C ASN A 53 -8.52 -14.19 -4.64
N PHE A 54 -7.55 -13.58 -5.33
CA PHE A 54 -7.82 -12.66 -6.43
C PHE A 54 -8.62 -13.30 -7.59
N PRO A 55 -8.46 -14.59 -7.97
CA PRO A 55 -9.24 -15.16 -9.07
C PRO A 55 -10.71 -15.36 -8.71
N GLU A 56 -11.02 -15.72 -7.46
CA GLU A 56 -12.39 -15.82 -6.94
C GLU A 56 -13.01 -14.43 -6.85
N LEU A 57 -12.30 -13.49 -6.23
CA LEU A 57 -12.80 -12.14 -5.99
C LEU A 57 -13.00 -11.38 -7.31
N ARG A 58 -12.12 -11.58 -8.30
CA ARG A 58 -12.31 -11.02 -9.65
C ARG A 58 -13.64 -11.46 -10.26
N ARG A 59 -13.97 -12.76 -10.19
CA ARG A 59 -15.24 -13.29 -10.72
C ARG A 59 -16.45 -12.68 -10.01
N GLU A 60 -16.38 -12.51 -8.68
CA GLU A 60 -17.42 -11.85 -7.89
C GLU A 60 -17.61 -10.38 -8.34
N LEU A 61 -16.52 -9.67 -8.62
CA LEU A 61 -16.55 -8.27 -9.08
C LEU A 61 -17.07 -8.14 -10.51
N GLU A 62 -16.66 -9.04 -11.42
CA GLU A 62 -17.16 -9.08 -12.81
C GLU A 62 -18.68 -9.31 -12.84
N GLN A 63 -19.21 -10.17 -11.95
CA GLN A 63 -20.66 -10.37 -11.78
C GLN A 63 -21.40 -9.12 -11.27
N GLN A 64 -20.69 -8.23 -10.58
CA GLN A 64 -21.21 -6.95 -10.11
C GLN A 64 -20.92 -5.79 -11.10
N GLY A 65 -20.42 -6.11 -12.31
CA GLY A 65 -20.23 -5.17 -13.39
C GLY A 65 -18.83 -4.53 -13.46
N ALA A 66 -17.87 -4.97 -12.65
CA ALA A 66 -16.50 -4.51 -12.76
C ALA A 66 -15.85 -4.97 -14.07
N SER A 67 -15.04 -4.10 -14.67
CA SER A 67 -14.27 -4.39 -15.89
C SER A 67 -12.79 -4.24 -15.59
N PHE A 68 -11.98 -5.19 -16.07
CA PHE A 68 -10.56 -5.29 -15.77
C PHE A 68 -9.70 -5.13 -17.05
N ARG A 69 -8.60 -4.39 -16.95
CA ARG A 69 -7.62 -4.19 -18.03
C ARG A 69 -6.39 -5.10 -17.89
N THR A 70 -6.13 -5.61 -16.70
CA THR A 70 -4.96 -6.39 -16.34
C THR A 70 -5.38 -7.73 -15.75
N ARG A 71 -4.41 -8.60 -15.46
CA ARG A 71 -4.62 -9.82 -14.67
C ARG A 71 -3.98 -9.71 -13.28
N SER A 72 -3.55 -8.51 -12.88
CA SER A 72 -2.92 -8.26 -11.58
C SER A 72 -3.96 -8.25 -10.47
N ASP A 73 -3.58 -8.84 -9.34
CA ASP A 73 -4.26 -8.69 -8.07
C ASP A 73 -4.38 -7.22 -7.59
N THR A 74 -3.45 -6.35 -8.01
CA THR A 74 -3.54 -4.90 -7.76
C THR A 74 -4.87 -4.31 -8.24
N GLU A 75 -5.31 -4.68 -9.45
CA GLU A 75 -6.56 -4.18 -10.02
C GLU A 75 -7.78 -4.75 -9.28
N VAL A 76 -7.68 -5.98 -8.76
CA VAL A 76 -8.73 -6.58 -7.92
C VAL A 76 -8.93 -5.79 -6.63
N ILE A 77 -7.85 -5.29 -6.00
CA ILE A 77 -7.97 -4.42 -4.83
C ILE A 77 -8.69 -3.12 -5.21
N LEU A 78 -8.29 -2.50 -6.33
CA LEU A 78 -8.84 -1.23 -6.79
C LEU A 78 -10.33 -1.33 -7.12
N GLU A 79 -10.74 -2.36 -7.87
CA GLU A 79 -12.14 -2.61 -8.19
C GLU A 79 -12.95 -3.01 -6.95
N SER A 80 -12.36 -3.74 -5.99
CA SER A 80 -13.01 -4.01 -4.71
C SER A 80 -13.26 -2.74 -3.90
N TYR A 81 -12.29 -1.81 -3.87
CA TYR A 81 -12.43 -0.55 -3.16
C TYR A 81 -13.50 0.35 -3.80
N LYS A 82 -13.59 0.39 -5.13
CA LYS A 82 -14.64 1.14 -5.85
C LYS A 82 -16.04 0.69 -5.45
N LEU A 83 -16.22 -0.62 -5.24
CA LEU A 83 -17.53 -1.21 -4.97
C LEU A 83 -17.89 -1.25 -3.48
N PHE A 84 -16.92 -1.54 -2.62
CA PHE A 84 -17.16 -1.77 -1.19
C PHE A 84 -16.57 -0.67 -0.28
N GLY A 85 -15.85 0.30 -0.85
CA GLY A 85 -15.09 1.28 -0.09
C GLY A 85 -14.07 0.60 0.83
N GLU A 86 -13.93 1.12 2.04
CA GLU A 86 -13.01 0.60 3.06
C GLU A 86 -13.33 -0.85 3.47
N ASN A 87 -14.58 -1.30 3.30
CA ASN A 87 -14.96 -2.68 3.61
C ASN A 87 -14.34 -3.71 2.65
N CYS A 88 -13.68 -3.27 1.57
CA CYS A 88 -12.97 -4.17 0.65
C CYS A 88 -11.95 -5.05 1.38
N VAL A 89 -11.31 -4.55 2.45
CA VAL A 89 -10.31 -5.30 3.25
C VAL A 89 -10.89 -6.57 3.89
N SER A 90 -12.20 -6.61 4.12
CA SER A 90 -12.88 -7.82 4.63
C SER A 90 -12.90 -8.96 3.61
N LYS A 91 -12.83 -8.64 2.31
CA LYS A 91 -12.85 -9.57 1.17
C LYS A 91 -11.45 -10.04 0.76
N LEU A 92 -10.40 -9.32 1.16
CA LEU A 92 -9.03 -9.63 0.78
C LEU A 92 -8.43 -10.74 1.65
N ASN A 93 -7.98 -11.82 1.01
CA ASN A 93 -7.14 -12.85 1.62
C ASN A 93 -5.74 -12.78 1.01
N GLY A 94 -4.72 -12.50 1.81
CA GLY A 94 -3.37 -12.32 1.33
C GLY A 94 -2.44 -11.68 2.36
N MET A 95 -1.19 -11.49 1.96
CA MET A 95 -0.26 -10.59 2.64
C MET A 95 -0.22 -9.29 1.86
N PHE A 96 -0.50 -8.15 2.49
CA PHE A 96 -0.62 -6.90 1.75
C PHE A 96 -0.37 -5.67 2.60
N ALA A 97 0.16 -4.66 1.94
CA ALA A 97 0.10 -3.27 2.34
C ALA A 97 -0.17 -2.44 1.08
N PHE A 98 -1.20 -1.61 1.10
CA PHE A 98 -1.52 -0.74 -0.04
C PHE A 98 -1.97 0.64 0.42
N ALA A 99 -1.91 1.59 -0.50
CA ALA A 99 -2.51 2.91 -0.36
C ALA A 99 -3.23 3.28 -1.65
N ILE A 100 -4.46 3.79 -1.52
CA ILE A 100 -5.34 4.26 -2.59
C ILE A 100 -5.58 5.75 -2.39
N TRP A 101 -5.25 6.54 -3.41
CA TRP A 101 -5.59 7.96 -3.49
C TRP A 101 -6.86 8.15 -4.30
N ASP A 102 -7.85 8.85 -3.73
CA ASP A 102 -9.05 9.31 -4.43
C ASP A 102 -8.84 10.77 -4.86
N LYS A 103 -8.61 10.98 -6.16
CA LYS A 103 -8.34 12.32 -6.74
C LYS A 103 -9.52 13.26 -6.62
N GLN A 104 -10.75 12.73 -6.57
CA GLN A 104 -11.95 13.56 -6.51
C GLN A 104 -12.19 14.09 -5.10
N ASN A 105 -12.05 13.21 -4.10
CA ASN A 105 -12.27 13.59 -2.70
C ASN A 105 -11.00 14.07 -1.99
N GLN A 106 -9.84 13.92 -2.63
CA GLN A 106 -8.52 14.24 -2.06
C GLN A 106 -8.25 13.49 -0.75
N THR A 107 -8.57 12.20 -0.75
CA THR A 107 -8.40 11.32 0.42
C THR A 107 -7.46 10.16 0.12
N LEU A 108 -6.66 9.79 1.13
CA LEU A 108 -5.80 8.61 1.09
C LEU A 108 -6.36 7.53 2.01
N TYR A 109 -6.68 6.37 1.43
CA TYR A 109 -7.01 5.17 2.19
C TYR A 109 -5.84 4.19 2.14
N ALA A 110 -5.33 3.78 3.29
CA ALA A 110 -4.25 2.80 3.38
C ALA A 110 -4.64 1.63 4.30
N ALA A 111 -4.22 0.43 3.92
CA ALA A 111 -4.49 -0.77 4.69
C ALA A 111 -3.30 -1.72 4.69
N ARG A 112 -3.19 -2.50 5.77
CA ARG A 112 -2.21 -3.57 5.96
C ARG A 112 -2.96 -4.85 6.33
N ASP A 113 -2.42 -6.00 5.94
CA ASP A 113 -3.01 -7.29 6.27
C ASP A 113 -3.07 -7.53 7.79
N ARG A 114 -3.98 -8.43 8.19
CA ARG A 114 -4.34 -8.70 9.59
C ARG A 114 -3.19 -9.13 10.48
N LEU A 115 -2.17 -9.77 9.89
CA LEU A 115 -0.99 -10.25 10.61
C LEU A 115 0.21 -9.30 10.44
N GLY A 116 0.06 -8.22 9.67
CA GLY A 116 1.12 -7.28 9.38
C GLY A 116 2.29 -7.92 8.63
N VAL A 117 2.05 -8.86 7.72
CA VAL A 117 3.14 -9.53 6.99
C VAL A 117 3.94 -8.54 6.14
N LYS A 118 3.27 -7.62 5.43
CA LYS A 118 3.95 -6.58 4.64
C LYS A 118 4.17 -5.32 5.48
N PRO A 119 5.39 -4.79 5.58
CA PRO A 119 5.66 -3.60 6.38
C PRO A 119 5.03 -2.35 5.77
N PHE A 120 4.48 -1.48 6.62
CA PHE A 120 3.92 -0.19 6.26
C PHE A 120 4.20 0.78 7.40
N TYR A 121 5.17 1.67 7.19
CA TYR A 121 5.50 2.76 8.09
C TYR A 121 4.84 4.03 7.60
N PHE A 122 4.36 4.87 8.50
CA PHE A 122 3.85 6.19 8.16
C PHE A 122 4.36 7.24 9.14
N PHE A 123 4.38 8.47 8.67
CA PHE A 123 4.69 9.67 9.42
C PHE A 123 3.59 10.69 9.15
N HIS A 124 3.08 11.32 10.21
CA HIS A 124 2.06 12.34 10.11
C HIS A 124 2.39 13.49 11.07
N GLU A 125 2.69 14.66 10.52
CA GLU A 125 2.90 15.90 11.28
C GLU A 125 2.32 17.07 10.47
N ALA A 126 1.52 17.91 11.13
CA ALA A 126 0.80 19.03 10.52
C ALA A 126 0.04 18.62 9.25
N SER A 127 0.43 19.14 8.08
CA SER A 127 -0.21 18.88 6.79
C SER A 127 0.53 17.83 5.94
N THR A 128 1.54 17.17 6.50
CA THR A 128 2.35 16.18 5.77
C THR A 128 2.06 14.78 6.28
N LEU A 129 1.53 13.94 5.38
CA LEU A 129 1.44 12.50 5.55
C LEU A 129 2.42 11.85 4.58
N ALA A 130 3.31 11.00 5.09
CA ALA A 130 4.22 10.21 4.28
C ALA A 130 4.17 8.74 4.72
N PHE A 131 4.35 7.82 3.79
CA PHE A 131 4.40 6.38 4.10
C PHE A 131 5.44 5.67 3.24
N ALA A 132 5.93 4.54 3.72
CA ALA A 132 6.86 3.68 2.99
C ALA A 132 6.86 2.25 3.55
N SER A 133 7.26 1.27 2.74
CA SER A 133 7.47 -0.09 3.25
C SER A 133 8.67 -0.22 4.19
N GLU A 134 9.55 0.79 4.26
CA GLU A 134 10.72 0.77 5.13
C GLU A 134 10.94 2.14 5.76
N ILE A 135 11.20 2.14 7.07
CA ILE A 135 11.41 3.36 7.85
C ILE A 135 12.56 4.23 7.32
N LYS A 136 13.59 3.61 6.72
CA LYS A 136 14.73 4.31 6.13
C LYS A 136 14.35 5.28 5.01
N SER A 137 13.26 5.00 4.29
CA SER A 137 12.73 5.92 3.27
C SER A 137 12.12 7.16 3.91
N LEU A 138 11.42 7.01 5.04
CA LEU A 138 10.87 8.15 5.78
C LEU A 138 11.98 8.94 6.49
N LEU A 139 13.02 8.28 6.99
CA LEU A 139 14.16 8.94 7.63
C LEU A 139 14.95 9.87 6.69
N ALA A 140 14.79 9.70 5.38
CA ALA A 140 15.38 10.61 4.39
C ALA A 140 14.64 11.97 4.32
N MET A 141 13.44 12.10 4.90
CA MET A 141 12.72 13.36 4.95
C MET A 141 13.39 14.34 5.93
N PRO A 142 13.56 15.61 5.56
CA PRO A 142 14.29 16.60 6.37
C PRO A 142 13.59 16.91 7.71
N ASN A 143 12.27 16.80 7.78
CA ASN A 143 11.48 17.21 8.94
C ASN A 143 11.22 16.09 9.95
N LEU A 144 11.69 14.86 9.68
CA LEU A 144 11.39 13.72 10.56
C LEU A 144 12.33 13.72 11.77
N LYS A 145 11.76 14.01 12.95
CA LYS A 145 12.48 13.96 14.23
C LYS A 145 12.88 12.51 14.55
N ARG A 146 14.18 12.28 14.73
CA ARG A 146 14.76 10.96 15.02
C ARG A 146 14.98 10.78 16.52
N LYS A 147 13.91 10.85 17.31
CA LYS A 147 13.98 10.64 18.75
C LYS A 147 13.64 9.19 19.04
N VAL A 148 14.56 8.43 19.64
CA VAL A 148 14.26 7.06 20.05
C VAL A 148 13.21 7.05 21.16
N ASP A 149 12.19 6.22 21.01
CA ASP A 149 11.29 5.88 22.10
C ASP A 149 11.90 4.77 22.96
N TRP A 150 12.25 5.12 24.20
CA TRP A 150 12.86 4.19 25.15
C TRP A 150 11.96 3.00 25.50
N ASN A 151 10.63 3.16 25.44
CA ASN A 151 9.70 2.05 25.65
C ASN A 151 9.77 1.07 24.47
N SER A 152 9.77 1.60 23.25
CA SER A 152 9.92 0.80 22.04
C SER A 152 11.27 0.08 21.96
N LEU A 153 12.35 0.75 22.42
CA LEU A 153 13.65 0.10 22.58
C LEU A 153 13.60 -1.04 23.62
N ALA A 154 12.94 -0.83 24.76
CA ALA A 154 12.76 -1.87 25.77
C ALA A 154 11.95 -3.06 25.23
N TYR A 155 10.90 -2.82 24.44
CA TYR A 155 10.15 -3.88 23.75
C TYR A 155 11.04 -4.67 22.82
N PHE A 156 11.90 -4.02 22.04
CA PHE A 156 12.84 -4.71 21.18
C PHE A 156 13.76 -5.66 21.98
N PHE A 157 14.34 -5.20 23.09
CA PHE A 157 15.19 -6.06 23.92
C PHE A 157 14.43 -7.16 24.67
N THR A 158 13.13 -6.97 24.94
CA THR A 158 12.30 -7.94 25.66
C THR A 158 11.73 -9.01 24.73
N TYR A 159 11.26 -8.61 23.54
CA TYR A 159 10.50 -9.46 22.62
C TYR A 159 11.24 -9.78 21.32
N ASN A 160 12.41 -9.18 21.08
CA ASN A 160 13.15 -9.20 19.80
C ASN A 160 12.42 -8.55 18.62
N TYR A 161 11.32 -7.82 18.88
CA TYR A 161 10.64 -6.97 17.91
C TYR A 161 9.89 -5.84 18.62
N ILE A 162 9.51 -4.80 17.87
CA ILE A 162 8.66 -3.71 18.35
C ILE A 162 7.21 -4.04 17.95
N PRO A 163 6.28 -4.23 18.89
CA PRO A 163 4.89 -4.48 18.59
C PRO A 163 4.25 -3.36 17.78
N ALA A 164 3.25 -3.69 16.95
CA ALA A 164 2.41 -2.68 16.34
C ALA A 164 1.52 -2.00 17.41
N PRO A 165 1.23 -0.70 17.28
CA PRO A 165 1.57 0.19 16.17
C PRO A 165 2.92 0.93 16.32
N GLN A 166 3.77 0.57 17.28
CA GLN A 166 4.99 1.31 17.59
C GLN A 166 6.10 1.16 16.54
N SER A 167 7.00 2.15 16.53
CA SER A 167 8.26 2.16 15.78
C SER A 167 9.41 2.42 16.75
N ILE A 168 10.67 2.39 16.28
CA ILE A 168 11.81 2.76 17.14
C ILE A 168 11.85 4.26 17.49
N PHE A 169 11.12 5.08 16.73
CA PHE A 169 10.94 6.52 16.95
C PHE A 169 9.52 6.84 17.42
#